data_AF-A0A5N6S3S0-F1
#
_entry.id   AF-A0A5N6S3S0-F1
#
_cell.length_a   1.000
_cell.length_b   1.000
_cell.length_c   1.000
_cell.angle_alpha   90.00
_cell.angle_beta   90.00
_cell.angle_gamma   90.00
#
_symmetry.space_group_name_H-M   'P 1'
#
loop_
_entity.id
_entity.type
_entity.pdbx_description
1 polymer ?
#
loop_
_entity_poly.entity_id
_entity_poly.type
_entity_poly.pdbx_seq_one_letter_code
_entity_poly.pdbx_strand_id
1 'polypeptide(L)'
;MLRRRADCGELVQLHGHYYARAVYWETLGMGEQYRHVIRSHAVLQPNWVFCDMTAAAMHGLAVGPADTMALAENTASPDGPDSTAPSHAKLRAESWHGAGSRRRAESRCSAESPAALPQHMNQLHVTTTRNGRARDCESIKYHYACALRYETVDGVKVTGLRQTLFDCARHHELNDALPVIKSALHGGFVAQADLANDFDTLPGRHRAHALSVLLHAI
;
A
#
# COMPACT_ATOMS: atom_id res chain seq x y z
N MET A 1 -1.42 -8.86 25.09
CA MET A 1 -2.44 -7.85 25.45
C MET A 1 -3.24 -7.39 24.24
N LEU A 2 -2.60 -7.03 23.11
CA LEU A 2 -3.30 -6.61 21.88
C LEU A 2 -4.10 -7.72 21.19
N ARG A 3 -3.58 -8.96 21.14
CA ARG A 3 -4.29 -10.10 20.54
C ARG A 3 -5.67 -10.37 21.18
N ARG A 4 -5.76 -10.30 22.52
CA ARG A 4 -7.04 -10.42 23.24
C ARG A 4 -8.05 -9.31 22.90
N ARG A 5 -7.57 -8.11 22.54
CA ARG A 5 -8.43 -6.99 22.12
C ARG A 5 -8.89 -7.16 20.67
N ALA A 6 -8.08 -7.82 19.85
CA ALA A 6 -8.52 -8.25 18.52
C ALA A 6 -9.55 -9.39 18.61
N ASP A 7 -9.33 -10.36 19.50
CA ASP A 7 -10.26 -11.47 19.73
C ASP A 7 -11.64 -11.00 20.25
N CYS A 8 -11.72 -9.80 20.86
CA CYS A 8 -12.99 -9.20 21.27
C CYS A 8 -13.54 -8.15 20.28
N GLY A 9 -12.97 -8.07 19.06
CA GLY A 9 -13.45 -7.19 17.99
C GLY A 9 -13.14 -5.70 18.16
N GLU A 10 -12.38 -5.32 19.20
CA GLU A 10 -12.02 -3.92 19.42
C GLU A 10 -10.93 -3.45 18.44
N LEU A 11 -10.05 -4.38 18.06
CA LEU A 11 -8.98 -4.18 17.09
C LEU A 11 -9.12 -5.16 15.94
N VAL A 12 -8.81 -4.70 14.73
CA VAL A 12 -8.59 -5.59 13.59
C VAL A 12 -7.10 -5.86 13.53
N GLN A 13 -6.72 -7.14 13.58
CA GLN A 13 -5.35 -7.54 13.28
C GLN A 13 -5.12 -7.33 11.79
N LEU A 14 -4.21 -6.43 11.47
CA LEU A 14 -3.78 -6.19 10.10
C LEU A 14 -2.74 -7.24 9.72
N HIS A 15 -1.94 -6.92 8.70
CA HIS A 15 -0.79 -7.70 8.32
C HIS A 15 0.17 -7.96 9.52
N GLY A 16 0.61 -9.20 9.77
CA GLY A 16 1.59 -9.51 10.83
C GLY A 16 1.19 -9.07 12.25
N HIS A 17 1.92 -8.11 12.84
CA HIS A 17 1.76 -7.63 14.22
C HIS A 17 1.09 -6.25 14.35
N TYR A 18 0.57 -5.69 13.25
CA TYR A 18 -0.10 -4.39 13.28
C TYR A 18 -1.58 -4.55 13.63
N TYR A 19 -2.13 -3.56 14.34
CA TYR A 19 -3.52 -3.54 14.77
C TYR A 19 -4.11 -2.15 14.52
N ALA A 20 -5.32 -2.10 13.98
CA ALA A 20 -6.11 -0.87 13.85
C ALA A 20 -7.40 -0.98 14.66
N ARG A 21 -7.97 0.16 15.06
CA ARG A 21 -9.30 0.18 15.68
C ARG A 21 -10.34 -0.23 14.64
N ALA A 22 -11.20 -1.20 14.95
CA ALA A 22 -12.16 -1.75 14.01
C ALA A 22 -13.07 -0.67 13.37
N VAL A 23 -13.65 0.19 14.21
CA VAL A 23 -14.51 1.30 13.77
C VAL A 23 -13.81 2.25 12.79
N TYR A 24 -12.53 2.53 13.02
CA TYR A 24 -11.75 3.37 12.09
C TYR A 24 -11.45 2.62 10.80
N TRP A 25 -11.06 1.36 10.92
CA TRP A 25 -10.66 0.53 9.78
C TRP A 25 -11.81 0.31 8.79
N GLU A 26 -13.01 0.03 9.30
CA GLU A 26 -14.22 -0.21 8.51
C GLU A 26 -14.71 1.02 7.74
N THR A 27 -14.37 2.24 8.19
CA THR A 27 -14.71 3.46 7.45
C THR A 27 -13.81 3.72 6.24
N LEU A 28 -12.67 3.03 6.15
CA LEU A 28 -11.72 3.25 5.07
C LEU A 28 -12.02 2.33 3.88
N GLY A 29 -12.01 2.89 2.68
CA GLY A 29 -11.98 2.10 1.45
C GLY A 29 -10.68 1.29 1.32
N MET A 30 -10.70 0.23 0.49
CA MET A 30 -9.59 -0.72 0.35
C MET A 30 -8.25 -0.05 0.01
N GLY A 31 -8.23 0.92 -0.92
CA GLY A 31 -7.01 1.67 -1.25
C GLY A 31 -6.45 2.50 -0.09
N GLU A 32 -7.31 3.06 0.78
CA GLU A 32 -6.87 3.83 1.95
C GLU A 32 -6.41 2.90 3.09
N GLN A 33 -7.06 1.74 3.25
CA GLN A 33 -6.60 0.67 4.14
C GLN A 33 -5.18 0.22 3.75
N TYR A 34 -4.94 -0.03 2.46
CA TYR A 34 -3.60 -0.41 1.99
C TYR A 34 -2.56 0.68 2.24
N ARG A 35 -2.86 1.95 1.92
CA ARG A 35 -1.98 3.08 2.23
C ARG A 35 -1.67 3.22 3.72
N HIS A 36 -2.63 2.93 4.61
CA HIS A 36 -2.39 2.91 6.06
C HIS A 36 -1.41 1.82 6.49
N VAL A 37 -1.49 0.62 5.90
CA VAL A 37 -0.52 -0.45 6.15
C VAL A 37 0.87 -0.03 5.70
N ILE A 38 0.99 0.57 4.50
CA ILE A 38 2.25 1.05 3.95
C ILE A 38 2.88 2.10 4.88
N ARG A 39 2.11 3.13 5.27
CA ARG A 39 2.58 4.18 6.19
C ARG A 39 3.02 3.60 7.52
N SER A 40 2.29 2.62 8.06
CA SER A 40 2.67 1.93 9.31
C SER A 40 4.01 1.20 9.19
N HIS A 41 4.26 0.53 8.07
CA HIS A 41 5.54 -0.11 7.79
C HIS A 41 6.67 0.90 7.58
N ALA A 42 6.40 2.02 6.89
CA ALA A 42 7.39 3.07 6.64
C ALA A 42 7.92 3.70 7.93
N VAL A 43 7.05 3.87 8.94
CA VAL A 43 7.46 4.37 10.27
C VAL A 43 8.45 3.42 10.95
N LEU A 44 8.22 2.11 10.86
CA LEU A 44 9.13 1.12 11.47
C LEU A 44 10.39 0.88 10.64
N GLN A 45 10.35 1.17 9.34
CA GLN A 45 11.42 0.91 8.39
C GLN A 45 11.76 2.17 7.58
N PRO A 46 12.36 3.20 8.21
CA PRO A 46 12.57 4.51 7.58
C PRO A 46 13.54 4.49 6.40
N ASN A 47 14.30 3.40 6.22
CA ASN A 47 15.24 3.23 5.13
C ASN A 47 14.69 2.43 3.95
N TRP A 48 13.48 1.85 4.08
CA TRP A 48 12.87 1.10 2.99
C TRP A 48 12.36 2.05 1.92
N VAL A 49 12.52 1.65 0.66
CA VAL A 49 11.90 2.30 -0.49
C VAL A 49 10.88 1.32 -1.04
N PHE A 50 9.61 1.67 -0.97
CA PHE A 50 8.54 0.84 -1.53
C PHE A 50 8.53 0.98 -3.05
N CYS A 51 8.15 -0.08 -3.76
CA CYS A 51 8.13 -0.11 -5.21
C CYS A 51 6.88 -0.80 -5.74
N ASP A 52 6.75 -0.84 -7.06
CA ASP A 52 5.74 -1.66 -7.73
C ASP A 52 4.31 -1.31 -7.28
N MET A 53 3.40 -2.28 -7.18
CA MET A 53 2.01 -2.10 -6.71
C MET A 53 1.90 -1.32 -5.40
N THR A 54 2.88 -1.45 -4.49
CA THR A 54 2.92 -0.69 -3.24
C THR A 54 3.22 0.79 -3.47
N ALA A 55 4.16 1.12 -4.35
CA ALA A 55 4.42 2.50 -4.75
C ALA A 55 3.26 3.07 -5.59
N ALA A 56 2.64 2.26 -6.45
CA ALA A 56 1.51 2.67 -7.27
C ALA A 56 0.32 3.13 -6.41
N ALA A 57 0.02 2.38 -5.34
CA ALA A 57 -1.00 2.76 -4.38
C ALA A 57 -0.70 4.10 -3.68
N MET A 58 0.57 4.34 -3.31
CA MET A 58 0.97 5.61 -2.72
C MET A 58 0.87 6.77 -3.71
N HIS A 59 1.13 6.52 -5.00
CA HIS A 59 0.89 7.49 -6.09
C HIS A 59 -0.60 7.74 -6.38
N GLY A 60 -1.51 7.08 -5.67
CA GLY A 60 -2.95 7.23 -5.87
C GLY A 60 -3.48 6.52 -7.12
N LEU A 61 -2.73 5.55 -7.66
CA LEU A 61 -3.15 4.75 -8.81
C LEU A 61 -4.06 3.60 -8.38
N ALA A 62 -4.94 3.15 -9.27
CA ALA A 62 -5.77 1.96 -9.04
C ALA A 62 -4.93 0.68 -9.11
N VAL A 63 -4.81 -0.05 -8.00
CA VAL A 63 -3.97 -1.26 -7.90
C VAL A 63 -4.79 -2.55 -8.08
N GLY A 64 -6.11 -2.44 -8.14
CA GLY A 64 -7.00 -3.53 -8.55
C GLY A 64 -8.22 -3.06 -9.34
N PRO A 65 -8.94 -3.98 -10.02
CA PRO A 65 -10.12 -3.64 -10.82
C PRO A 65 -11.24 -2.99 -10.00
N ALA A 66 -11.34 -3.32 -8.70
CA ALA A 66 -12.29 -2.71 -7.77
C ALA A 66 -11.93 -1.25 -7.41
N ASP A 67 -10.65 -0.88 -7.46
CA ASP A 67 -10.20 0.47 -7.09
C ASP A 67 -10.47 1.50 -8.20
N THR A 68 -10.56 1.04 -9.46
CA THR A 68 -10.85 1.88 -10.63
C THR A 68 -12.18 2.63 -10.50
N MET A 69 -13.15 2.07 -9.77
CA MET A 69 -14.44 2.72 -9.52
C MET A 69 -14.41 3.69 -8.34
N ALA A 70 -13.56 3.46 -7.33
CA ALA A 70 -13.53 4.24 -6.10
C ALA A 70 -12.69 5.54 -6.19
N LEU A 71 -11.73 5.60 -7.13
CA LEU A 71 -10.90 6.81 -7.35
C LEU A 71 -11.64 7.93 -8.11
N ALA A 72 -12.74 7.61 -8.80
CA ALA A 72 -13.56 8.59 -9.51
C ALA A 72 -14.36 9.51 -8.56
N GLU A 73 -14.64 9.07 -7.32
CA GLU A 73 -15.46 9.83 -6.37
C GLU A 73 -14.64 10.65 -5.36
N ASN A 74 -13.34 10.36 -5.18
CA ASN A 74 -12.50 11.01 -4.16
C ASN A 74 -11.60 12.14 -4.69
N THR A 75 -11.74 12.54 -5.95
CA THR A 75 -10.98 13.66 -6.55
C THR A 75 -11.71 15.01 -6.48
N ALA A 76 -12.87 15.09 -5.83
CA ALA A 76 -13.56 16.34 -5.57
C ALA A 76 -13.20 16.94 -4.20
N SER A 77 -12.25 17.87 -4.24
CA SER A 77 -12.29 19.20 -3.57
C SER A 77 -11.18 19.52 -2.54
N PRO A 78 -10.67 20.78 -2.54
CA PRO A 78 -9.47 21.24 -1.85
C PRO A 78 -9.80 21.81 -0.45
N ASP A 79 -8.76 22.22 0.25
CA ASP A 79 -8.74 22.81 1.60
C ASP A 79 -8.80 21.80 2.75
N GLY A 80 -7.65 21.65 3.41
CA GLY A 80 -7.53 20.88 4.64
C GLY A 80 -8.30 21.51 5.81
N PRO A 81 -8.44 20.75 6.89
CA PRO A 81 -8.11 21.34 8.17
C PRO A 81 -7.19 20.45 9.03
N ASP A 82 -6.34 21.16 9.75
CA ASP A 82 -5.67 20.77 10.97
C ASP A 82 -4.64 19.63 10.95
N SER A 83 -3.39 20.11 10.93
CA SER A 83 -2.26 19.57 11.66
C SER A 83 -2.58 19.28 13.15
N THR A 84 -3.36 18.23 13.41
CA THR A 84 -3.44 17.62 14.76
C THR A 84 -3.67 16.11 14.71
N ALA A 85 -2.96 15.39 13.84
CA ALA A 85 -2.72 13.96 14.08
C ALA A 85 -1.59 13.83 15.12
N PRO A 86 -1.77 13.08 16.23
CA PRO A 86 -0.73 12.99 17.25
C PRO A 86 0.49 12.32 16.63
N SER A 87 1.65 12.98 16.76
CA SER A 87 2.93 12.47 16.28
C SER A 87 3.15 11.05 16.81
N HIS A 88 3.21 10.07 15.92
CA HIS A 88 3.60 8.70 16.24
C HIS A 88 5.11 8.65 16.53
N ALA A 89 5.53 9.27 17.63
CA ALA A 89 6.89 9.28 18.16
C ALA A 89 6.86 9.40 19.70
N LYS A 90 6.21 8.43 20.36
CA LYS A 90 6.54 7.88 21.70
C LYS A 90 5.33 7.09 22.20
N LEU A 91 5.27 5.80 21.87
CA LEU A 91 4.66 4.83 22.80
C LEU A 91 5.74 4.46 23.81
N ARG A 92 6.05 5.40 24.72
CA ARG A 92 6.75 5.07 25.95
C ARG A 92 5.73 4.42 26.87
N ALA A 93 6.11 3.28 27.43
CA ALA A 93 5.31 2.54 28.40
C ALA A 93 4.94 3.45 29.56
N GLU A 94 3.67 3.86 29.64
CA GLU A 94 3.12 4.43 30.86
C GLU A 94 2.09 3.45 31.42
N SER A 95 2.47 2.95 32.58
CA SER A 95 1.70 2.11 33.49
C SER A 95 0.31 2.68 33.71
N TRP A 96 -0.72 1.86 33.51
CA TRP A 96 -2.05 2.14 34.03
C TRP A 96 -2.43 1.11 35.07
N HIS A 97 -2.51 1.59 36.31
CA HIS A 97 -3.11 0.92 37.46
C HIS A 97 -4.62 0.81 37.27
N GLY A 98 -5.17 -0.32 37.73
CA GLY A 98 -6.53 -0.73 37.42
C GLY A 98 -7.64 -0.01 38.16
N ALA A 99 -8.82 -0.07 37.56
CA ALA A 99 -10.15 -0.20 38.16
C ALA A 99 -11.06 -0.50 36.95
N GLY A 100 -11.70 -1.65 36.80
CA GLY A 100 -12.63 -2.24 37.75
C GLY A 100 -14.05 -1.95 37.25
N SER A 101 -14.61 -2.84 36.42
CA SER A 101 -15.98 -3.35 36.60
C SER A 101 -16.37 -4.30 35.48
N ARG A 102 -16.70 -5.51 35.93
CA ARG A 102 -17.31 -6.59 35.17
C ARG A 102 -18.69 -6.15 34.69
N ARG A 103 -19.01 -6.38 33.42
CA ARG A 103 -20.29 -6.99 33.05
C ARG A 103 -20.08 -7.97 31.91
N ARG A 104 -20.39 -9.22 32.24
CA ARG A 104 -20.53 -10.38 31.37
C ARG A 104 -21.74 -10.14 30.48
N ALA A 105 -21.54 -10.17 29.17
CA ALA A 105 -22.57 -10.51 28.21
C ALA A 105 -21.92 -11.47 27.22
N GLU A 106 -22.17 -12.76 27.46
CA GLU A 106 -21.93 -13.83 26.51
C GLU A 106 -22.91 -13.65 25.34
N SER A 107 -22.40 -13.16 24.22
CA SER A 107 -23.08 -13.24 22.93
C SER A 107 -22.03 -13.68 21.93
N ARG A 108 -22.09 -14.95 21.52
CA ARG A 108 -21.37 -15.45 20.35
C ARG A 108 -21.95 -14.75 19.12
N CYS A 109 -21.51 -13.52 18.85
CA CYS A 109 -21.58 -12.97 17.51
C CYS A 109 -20.40 -13.58 16.78
N SER A 110 -20.69 -14.47 15.83
CA SER A 110 -19.80 -14.77 14.72
C SER A 110 -19.46 -13.42 14.07
N ALA A 111 -18.36 -12.81 14.48
CA ALA A 111 -17.80 -11.67 13.79
C ALA A 111 -17.28 -12.24 12.47
N GLU A 112 -18.06 -12.07 11.40
CA GLU A 112 -17.54 -12.14 10.05
C GLU A 112 -16.28 -11.27 10.04
N SER A 113 -15.13 -11.88 9.74
CA SER A 113 -13.88 -11.15 9.66
C SER A 113 -14.05 -10.03 8.64
N PRO A 114 -13.69 -8.78 8.96
CA PRO A 114 -13.83 -7.68 8.02
C PRO A 114 -13.06 -8.02 6.75
N ALA A 115 -13.72 -7.79 5.61
CA ALA A 115 -13.35 -8.27 4.28
C ALA A 115 -11.83 -8.27 4.07
N ALA A 116 -11.27 -9.47 3.82
CA ALA A 116 -9.86 -9.62 3.53
C ALA A 116 -9.49 -8.76 2.31
N LEU A 117 -8.41 -7.98 2.43
CA LEU A 117 -7.84 -7.26 1.30
C LEU A 117 -7.60 -8.24 0.13
N PRO A 118 -7.78 -7.80 -1.14
CA PRO A 118 -7.42 -8.60 -2.30
C PRO A 118 -6.02 -9.20 -2.13
N GLN A 119 -5.80 -10.42 -2.59
CA GLN A 119 -4.56 -11.17 -2.33
C GLN A 119 -3.28 -10.40 -2.74
N HIS A 120 -3.36 -9.55 -3.76
CA HIS A 120 -2.25 -8.69 -4.20
C HIS A 120 -1.92 -7.55 -3.22
N MET A 121 -2.89 -7.08 -2.41
CA MET A 121 -2.70 -6.06 -1.38
C MET A 121 -2.17 -6.63 -0.05
N ASN A 122 -2.05 -7.96 0.06
CA ASN A 122 -1.43 -8.59 1.23
C ASN A 122 0.11 -8.63 1.16
N GLN A 123 0.71 -8.16 0.06
CA GLN A 123 2.15 -8.09 -0.12
C GLN A 123 2.62 -6.64 -0.25
N LEU A 124 3.69 -6.32 0.47
CA LEU A 124 4.42 -5.07 0.34
C LEU A 124 5.67 -5.29 -0.52
N HIS A 125 5.80 -4.50 -1.57
CA HIS A 125 6.92 -4.55 -2.51
C HIS A 125 7.95 -3.50 -2.08
N VAL A 126 9.18 -3.94 -1.85
CA VAL A 126 10.27 -3.09 -1.36
C VAL A 126 11.48 -3.24 -2.26
N THR A 127 12.08 -2.12 -2.65
CA THR A 127 13.34 -2.12 -3.38
C THR A 127 14.53 -2.23 -2.42
N THR A 128 15.46 -3.11 -2.75
CA THR A 128 16.75 -3.25 -2.08
C THR A 128 17.90 -3.17 -3.09
N THR A 129 19.09 -2.81 -2.61
CA THR A 129 20.31 -2.86 -3.43
C THR A 129 20.94 -4.25 -3.34
N ARG A 130 21.68 -4.65 -4.38
CA ARG A 130 22.22 -6.00 -4.59
C ARG A 130 23.13 -6.53 -3.47
N ASN A 131 23.54 -5.69 -2.52
CA ASN A 131 24.45 -6.04 -1.43
C ASN A 131 23.74 -6.57 -0.17
N GLY A 132 22.41 -6.50 -0.09
CA GLY A 132 21.63 -7.04 1.03
C GLY A 132 21.10 -8.44 0.76
N ARG A 133 21.26 -9.38 1.70
CA ARG A 133 20.56 -10.67 1.69
C ARG A 133 19.11 -10.48 2.14
N ALA A 134 18.29 -9.83 1.32
CA ALA A 134 16.86 -9.75 1.56
C ALA A 134 16.18 -11.03 1.06
N ARG A 135 15.39 -11.68 1.92
CA ARG A 135 14.61 -12.87 1.56
C ARG A 135 13.15 -12.47 1.49
N ASP A 136 12.53 -12.81 0.37
CA ASP A 136 11.09 -12.74 0.25
C ASP A 136 10.43 -13.52 1.39
N CYS A 137 9.36 -12.95 1.92
CA CYS A 137 8.45 -13.65 2.79
C CYS A 137 7.04 -13.56 2.21
N GLU A 138 6.09 -14.19 2.88
CA GLU A 138 4.68 -14.22 2.47
C GLU A 138 4.08 -12.82 2.25
N SER A 139 4.66 -11.81 2.90
CA SER A 139 4.11 -10.46 3.01
C SER A 139 5.00 -9.34 2.52
N ILE A 140 6.28 -9.63 2.29
CA ILE A 140 7.24 -8.65 1.81
C ILE A 140 7.99 -9.28 0.65
N LYS A 141 7.91 -8.62 -0.50
CA LYS A 141 8.62 -8.97 -1.73
C LYS A 141 9.74 -7.99 -1.96
N TYR A 142 10.96 -8.50 -2.10
CA TYR A 142 12.14 -7.68 -2.33
C TYR A 142 12.50 -7.64 -3.80
N HIS A 143 12.51 -6.45 -4.36
CA HIS A 143 12.93 -6.19 -5.73
C HIS A 143 14.32 -5.56 -5.75
N TYR A 144 15.20 -6.05 -6.61
CA TYR A 144 16.56 -5.53 -6.70
C TYR A 144 16.63 -4.45 -7.78
N ALA A 145 17.03 -3.22 -7.38
CA ALA A 145 17.31 -2.14 -8.32
C ALA A 145 18.81 -1.93 -8.50
N CYS A 146 19.21 -1.59 -9.73
CA CYS A 146 20.59 -1.24 -10.06
C CYS A 146 20.99 0.12 -9.46
N ALA A 147 20.03 1.05 -9.34
CA ALA A 147 20.18 2.34 -8.67
C ALA A 147 18.92 2.64 -7.87
N LEU A 148 19.08 3.01 -6.60
CA LEU A 148 17.97 3.33 -5.69
C LEU A 148 17.62 4.82 -5.80
N ARG A 149 16.75 5.17 -6.74
CA ARG A 149 16.11 6.49 -6.80
C ARG A 149 14.73 6.41 -6.15
N TYR A 150 14.43 7.34 -5.26
CA TYR A 150 13.14 7.40 -4.57
C TYR A 150 12.64 8.83 -4.47
N GLU A 151 11.32 8.96 -4.34
CA GLU A 151 10.63 10.18 -3.94
C GLU A 151 9.83 9.92 -2.65
N THR A 152 9.36 10.98 -2.01
CA THR A 152 8.60 10.85 -0.75
C THR A 152 7.16 11.27 -1.00
N VAL A 153 6.22 10.34 -0.80
CA VAL A 153 4.77 10.57 -0.94
C VAL A 153 4.13 10.26 0.40
N ASP A 154 3.42 11.23 0.99
CA ASP A 154 2.83 11.14 2.33
C ASP A 154 3.81 10.64 3.43
N GLY A 155 5.08 11.06 3.36
CA GLY A 155 6.12 10.64 4.29
C GLY A 155 6.68 9.23 4.06
N VAL A 156 6.27 8.55 2.99
CA VAL A 156 6.74 7.22 2.60
C VAL A 156 7.71 7.34 1.43
N LYS A 157 8.88 6.69 1.52
CA LYS A 157 9.83 6.60 0.40
C LYS A 157 9.32 5.59 -0.61
N VAL A 158 9.08 6.02 -1.85
CA VAL A 158 8.58 5.20 -2.95
C VAL A 158 9.43 5.37 -4.20
N THR A 159 9.40 4.41 -5.12
CA THR A 159 9.97 4.59 -6.46
C THR A 159 9.25 5.71 -7.21
N GLY A 160 9.99 6.43 -8.06
CA GLY A 160 9.42 7.47 -8.91
C GLY A 160 8.26 6.95 -9.76
N LEU A 161 7.24 7.76 -10.03
CA LEU A 161 6.04 7.33 -10.80
C LEU A 161 6.37 6.52 -12.07
N ARG A 162 7.25 7.04 -12.95
CA ARG A 162 7.61 6.37 -14.22
C ARG A 162 8.28 5.01 -14.01
N GLN A 163 9.18 4.92 -13.02
CA GLN A 163 9.82 3.67 -12.62
C GLN A 163 8.79 2.70 -12.02
N THR A 164 7.86 3.20 -11.21
CA THR A 164 6.78 2.40 -10.61
C THR A 164 5.90 1.76 -11.67
N LEU A 165 5.45 2.55 -12.66
CA LEU A 165 4.64 2.03 -13.78
C LEU A 165 5.39 0.94 -14.56
N PHE A 166 6.69 1.16 -14.80
CA PHE A 166 7.54 0.16 -15.45
C PHE A 166 7.70 -1.11 -14.62
N ASP A 167 7.92 -0.99 -13.31
CA ASP A 167 8.03 -2.14 -12.40
C ASP A 167 6.71 -2.93 -12.32
N CYS A 168 5.56 -2.26 -12.22
CA CYS A 168 4.25 -2.90 -12.29
C CYS A 168 4.07 -3.69 -13.59
N ALA A 169 4.32 -3.04 -14.74
CA ALA A 169 4.14 -3.66 -16.04
C ALA A 169 5.10 -4.84 -16.30
N ARG A 170 6.29 -4.85 -15.69
CA ARG A 170 7.31 -5.88 -15.95
C ARG A 170 7.30 -7.04 -14.95
N HIS A 171 6.73 -6.85 -13.76
CA HIS A 171 6.66 -7.87 -12.70
C HIS A 171 5.33 -8.60 -12.62
N HIS A 172 4.24 -7.97 -13.05
CA HIS A 172 2.89 -8.50 -12.91
C HIS A 172 2.33 -9.02 -14.24
N GLU A 173 1.35 -9.92 -14.13
CA GLU A 173 0.58 -10.39 -15.28
C GLU A 173 -0.28 -9.24 -15.84
N LEU A 174 -0.72 -9.39 -17.09
CA LEU A 174 -1.46 -8.36 -17.81
C LEU A 174 -2.66 -7.84 -17.00
N ASN A 175 -3.45 -8.74 -16.40
CA ASN A 175 -4.68 -8.38 -15.68
C ASN A 175 -4.42 -7.56 -14.41
N ASP A 176 -3.27 -7.75 -13.76
CA ASP A 176 -2.90 -7.05 -12.54
C ASP A 176 -2.23 -5.71 -12.85
N ALA A 177 -1.40 -5.65 -13.90
CA ALA A 177 -0.69 -4.45 -14.29
C ALA A 177 -1.59 -3.44 -15.03
N LEU A 178 -2.58 -3.92 -15.78
CA LEU A 178 -3.39 -3.09 -16.65
C LEU A 178 -4.19 -1.99 -15.91
N PRO A 179 -4.85 -2.25 -14.77
CA PRO A 179 -5.53 -1.21 -14.00
C PRO A 179 -4.62 -0.06 -13.57
N VAL A 180 -3.38 -0.37 -13.16
CA VAL A 180 -2.39 0.64 -12.75
C VAL A 180 -2.00 1.52 -13.92
N ILE A 181 -1.63 0.92 -15.05
CA ILE A 181 -1.24 1.67 -16.25
C ILE A 181 -2.42 2.49 -16.77
N LYS A 182 -3.62 1.89 -16.87
CA LYS A 182 -4.81 2.61 -17.30
C LYS A 182 -5.14 3.78 -16.37
N SER A 183 -5.08 3.59 -15.06
CA SER A 183 -5.33 4.66 -14.09
C SER A 183 -4.36 5.83 -14.27
N ALA A 184 -3.07 5.54 -14.51
CA ALA A 184 -2.07 6.58 -14.75
C ALA A 184 -2.32 7.37 -16.04
N LEU A 185 -2.70 6.68 -17.12
CA LEU A 185 -3.01 7.31 -18.40
C LEU A 185 -4.31 8.13 -18.33
N HIS A 186 -5.39 7.55 -17.78
CA HIS A 186 -6.69 8.22 -17.67
C HIS A 186 -6.66 9.39 -16.69
N GLY A 187 -5.90 9.28 -15.60
CA GLY A 187 -5.68 10.35 -14.65
C GLY A 187 -4.78 11.48 -15.17
N GLY A 188 -4.19 11.35 -16.36
CA GLY A 188 -3.33 12.35 -16.97
C GLY A 188 -1.97 12.51 -16.28
N PHE A 189 -1.55 11.54 -15.48
CA PHE A 189 -0.26 11.58 -14.78
C PHE A 189 0.93 11.46 -15.74
N VAL A 190 0.74 10.75 -16.86
CA VAL A 190 1.76 10.56 -17.90
C VAL A 190 1.08 10.30 -19.26
N ALA A 191 1.67 10.82 -20.34
CA ALA A 191 1.22 10.48 -21.68
C ALA A 191 1.74 9.10 -22.10
N GLN A 192 0.95 8.38 -22.89
CA GLN A 192 1.31 7.03 -23.33
C GLN A 192 2.63 7.00 -24.11
N ALA A 193 2.86 7.97 -25.00
CA ALA A 193 4.08 8.05 -25.80
C ALA A 193 5.32 8.27 -24.93
N ASP A 194 5.23 9.13 -23.91
CA ASP A 194 6.31 9.35 -22.95
C ASP A 194 6.60 8.08 -22.15
N LEU A 195 5.54 7.39 -21.71
CA LEU A 195 5.66 6.15 -20.93
C LEU A 195 6.28 5.02 -21.76
N ALA A 196 5.97 4.94 -23.05
CA ALA A 196 6.59 3.98 -23.96
C ALA A 196 8.10 4.25 -24.10
N ASN A 197 8.51 5.51 -24.27
CA ASN A 197 9.91 5.90 -24.33
C ASN A 197 10.65 5.63 -22.99
N ASP A 198 9.97 5.85 -21.86
CA ASP A 198 10.51 5.49 -20.56
C ASP A 198 10.75 3.97 -20.45
N PHE A 199 9.81 3.13 -20.89
CA PHE A 199 9.94 1.67 -20.80
C PHE A 199 11.13 1.13 -21.62
N ASP A 200 11.47 1.79 -22.73
CA ASP A 200 12.64 1.46 -23.53
C ASP A 200 13.96 1.89 -22.87
N THR A 201 13.96 3.04 -22.19
CA THR A 201 15.18 3.64 -21.64
C THR A 201 15.49 3.21 -20.21
N LEU A 202 14.46 2.86 -19.42
CA LEU A 202 14.63 2.47 -18.02
C LEU A 202 15.41 1.15 -17.88
N PRO A 203 16.28 1.05 -16.86
CA PRO A 203 17.05 -0.16 -16.61
C PRO A 203 16.13 -1.26 -16.07
N GLY A 204 16.15 -2.44 -16.70
CA GLY A 204 15.38 -3.58 -16.21
C GLY A 204 15.28 -4.72 -17.21
N ARG A 205 14.80 -5.87 -16.73
CA ARG A 205 14.43 -7.03 -17.56
C ARG A 205 12.95 -6.95 -17.94
N HIS A 206 12.55 -7.78 -18.91
CA HIS A 206 11.16 -7.96 -19.34
C HIS A 206 10.50 -6.71 -19.95
N ARG A 207 11.29 -5.87 -20.63
CA ARG A 207 10.79 -4.68 -21.34
C ARG A 207 9.70 -5.00 -22.38
N ALA A 208 9.90 -6.07 -23.15
CA ALA A 208 8.91 -6.49 -24.15
C ALA A 208 7.54 -6.80 -23.53
N HIS A 209 7.52 -7.40 -22.32
CA HIS A 209 6.28 -7.64 -21.59
C HIS A 209 5.67 -6.32 -21.11
N ALA A 210 6.47 -5.42 -20.54
CA ALA A 210 5.98 -4.11 -20.10
C ALA A 210 5.37 -3.28 -21.24
N LEU A 211 6.02 -3.26 -22.40
CA LEU A 211 5.50 -2.62 -23.62
C LEU A 211 4.21 -3.29 -24.11
N SER A 212 4.13 -4.63 -24.05
CA SER A 212 2.91 -5.36 -24.36
C SER A 212 1.76 -4.91 -23.46
N VAL A 213 1.96 -4.82 -22.14
CA VAL A 213 0.94 -4.30 -21.20
C VAL A 213 0.49 -2.89 -21.58
N LEU A 214 1.43 -2.00 -21.91
CA LEU A 214 1.12 -0.62 -22.30
C LEU A 214 0.28 -0.53 -23.59
N LEU A 215 0.51 -1.43 -24.55
CA LEU A 215 -0.29 -1.50 -25.78
C LEU A 215 -1.74 -1.90 -25.52
N HIS A 216 -2.00 -2.72 -24.50
CA HIS A 216 -3.35 -3.13 -24.10
C HIS A 216 -4.07 -2.08 -23.23
N ALA A 217 -3.37 -1.01 -22.84
CA ALA A 217 -3.90 0.04 -21.95
C ALA A 217 -4.68 1.14 -22.67
N ILE A 218 -4.70 1.12 -24.00
CA ILE A 218 -5.47 2.04 -24.87
C ILE A 218 -6.92 1.57 -25.02
#